data_AF-A0A101G6L0-F1
#
_entry.id   AF-A0A101G6L0-F1
#
_cell.length_a   1.000
_cell.length_b   1.000
_cell.length_c   1.000
_cell.angle_alpha   90.00
_cell.angle_beta   90.00
_cell.angle_gamma   90.00
#
_symmetry.space_group_name_H-M   'P 1'
#
loop_
_entity.id
_entity.type
_entity.pdbx_description
1 polymer ?
#
loop_
_entity_poly.entity_id
_entity_poly.type
_entity_poly.pdbx_seq_one_letter_code
_entity_poly.pdbx_strand_id
1 'polypeptide(L)'
;MAKKKRNSNGEGGITQLKNGQWQARMSVKDPVTGETKRYAYYGKTKIEAHDKLVKAQNEVRTGSFVVPQKDHFGTWLTIWLTQYKKTKLRAVFIPCGTL
;
A
#
# COMPACT_ATOMS: atom_id res chain seq x y z
N MET A 1 -30.86 -18.91 15.25
CA MET A 1 -29.69 -18.00 15.13
C MET A 1 -29.60 -17.54 13.68
N ALA A 2 -30.04 -16.31 13.37
CA ALA A 2 -30.04 -15.82 11.98
C ALA A 2 -28.61 -15.70 11.43
N LYS A 3 -28.33 -16.35 10.31
CA LYS A 3 -27.01 -16.37 9.66
C LYS A 3 -26.70 -14.96 9.16
N LYS A 4 -25.76 -14.26 9.81
CA LYS A 4 -25.29 -12.93 9.40
C LYS A 4 -24.86 -12.99 7.93
N LYS A 5 -25.60 -12.28 7.07
CA LYS A 5 -25.34 -12.23 5.62
C LYS A 5 -23.90 -11.72 5.42
N ARG A 6 -23.06 -12.50 4.73
CA ARG A 6 -21.72 -12.04 4.35
C ARG A 6 -21.90 -10.93 3.32
N ASN A 7 -21.21 -9.81 3.53
CA ASN A 7 -21.11 -8.74 2.53
C ASN A 7 -20.61 -9.32 1.20
N SER A 8 -21.06 -8.74 0.09
CA SER A 8 -20.62 -9.16 -1.24
C SER A 8 -19.11 -8.94 -1.38
N ASN A 9 -18.44 -9.78 -2.16
CA ASN A 9 -17.01 -9.64 -2.42
C ASN A 9 -16.72 -8.24 -3.00
N GLY A 10 -15.89 -7.45 -2.30
CA GLY A 10 -15.49 -6.11 -2.74
C GLY A 10 -16.22 -4.93 -2.07
N GLU A 11 -17.31 -5.15 -1.33
CA GLU A 11 -17.97 -4.10 -0.53
C GLU A 11 -17.10 -3.63 0.65
N GLY A 12 -16.19 -4.52 1.08
CA GLY A 12 -15.33 -4.26 2.22
C GLY A 12 -15.99 -4.48 3.57
N GLY A 13 -15.20 -4.37 4.63
CA GLY A 13 -15.66 -4.58 6.00
C GLY A 13 -15.07 -3.54 6.93
N ILE A 14 -15.94 -2.85 7.68
CA ILE A 14 -15.54 -1.89 8.71
C ILE A 14 -15.60 -2.59 10.07
N THR A 15 -14.49 -2.65 10.77
CA THR A 15 -14.34 -3.30 12.08
C THR A 15 -13.65 -2.35 13.04
N GLN A 16 -14.12 -2.32 14.29
CA GLN A 16 -13.45 -1.57 15.36
C GLN A 16 -12.31 -2.39 15.94
N LEU A 17 -11.13 -1.76 16.11
CA LEU A 17 -9.97 -2.36 16.74
C LEU A 17 -10.03 -2.22 18.27
N LYS A 18 -9.25 -3.03 18.98
CA LYS A 18 -9.09 -2.96 20.44
C LYS A 18 -8.68 -1.57 20.94
N ASN A 19 -7.97 -0.81 20.10
CA ASN A 19 -7.48 0.53 20.40
C ASN A 19 -8.53 1.64 20.15
N GLY A 20 -9.78 1.30 19.85
CA GLY A 20 -10.86 2.25 19.53
C GLY A 20 -10.83 2.81 18.10
N GLN A 21 -9.74 2.58 17.36
CA GLN A 21 -9.63 2.92 15.95
C GLN A 21 -10.54 2.06 15.06
N TRP A 22 -10.98 2.61 13.94
CA TRP A 22 -11.79 1.93 12.94
C TRP A 22 -10.93 1.51 11.76
N GLN A 23 -11.05 0.25 11.36
CA GLN A 23 -10.40 -0.30 10.17
C GLN A 23 -11.45 -0.63 9.13
N ALA A 24 -11.29 -0.08 7.94
CA ALA A 24 -12.07 -0.40 6.77
C ALA A 24 -11.19 -1.19 5.80
N ARG A 25 -11.58 -2.41 5.41
CA ARG A 25 -10.81 -3.26 4.49
C ARG A 25 -11.51 -3.35 3.14
N MET A 26 -10.74 -3.28 2.05
CA MET A 26 -11.21 -3.60 0.70
C MET A 26 -10.24 -4.57 0.02
N SER A 27 -10.79 -5.43 -0.85
CA SER A 27 -9.99 -6.33 -1.68
C SER A 27 -10.05 -5.82 -3.11
N VAL A 28 -8.90 -5.54 -3.70
CA VAL A 28 -8.75 -5.12 -5.10
C VAL A 28 -8.12 -6.29 -5.85
N LYS A 29 -8.71 -6.66 -6.98
CA LYS A 29 -8.08 -7.60 -7.91
C LYS A 29 -7.23 -6.80 -8.87
N ASP A 30 -5.95 -7.13 -8.94
CA ASP A 30 -5.07 -6.56 -9.93
C ASP A 30 -5.46 -7.11 -11.31
N PRO A 31 -5.76 -6.25 -12.31
CA PRO A 31 -6.18 -6.71 -13.63
C PRO A 31 -5.06 -7.38 -14.42
N VAL A 32 -3.80 -7.09 -14.07
CA VAL A 32 -2.61 -7.58 -14.78
C VAL A 32 -2.11 -8.92 -14.21
N THR A 33 -2.05 -9.05 -12.89
CA THR A 33 -1.52 -10.25 -12.22
C THR A 33 -2.62 -11.22 -11.77
N GLY A 34 -3.89 -10.80 -11.77
CA GLY A 34 -5.02 -11.59 -11.26
C GLY A 34 -5.01 -11.79 -9.73
N GLU A 35 -3.99 -11.26 -9.05
CA GLU A 35 -3.85 -11.36 -7.61
C GLU A 35 -4.83 -10.46 -6.88
N THR A 36 -5.38 -10.95 -5.76
CA THR A 36 -6.27 -10.16 -4.91
C THR A 36 -5.47 -9.53 -3.78
N LYS A 37 -5.18 -8.23 -3.90
CA LYS A 37 -4.55 -7.45 -2.83
C LYS A 37 -5.58 -6.89 -1.87
N ARG A 38 -5.27 -6.96 -0.58
CA ARG A 38 -6.13 -6.43 0.49
C ARG A 38 -5.53 -5.14 1.04
N TYR A 39 -6.31 -4.06 0.99
CA TYR A 39 -5.94 -2.77 1.55
C TYR A 39 -6.78 -2.50 2.79
N ALA A 40 -6.13 -1.94 3.82
CA ALA A 40 -6.75 -1.55 5.06
C ALA A 40 -6.58 -0.05 5.28
N TYR A 41 -7.69 0.65 5.48
CA TYR A 41 -7.75 2.07 5.79
C TYR A 41 -8.14 2.23 7.25
N TYR A 42 -7.52 3.20 7.92
CA TYR A 42 -7.73 3.45 9.33
C TYR A 42 -8.31 4.85 9.55
N GLY A 43 -9.19 4.96 10.54
CA GLY A 43 -9.77 6.23 10.99
C GLY A 43 -9.97 6.21 12.50
N LYS A 44 -10.04 7.39 13.11
CA LYS A 44 -10.43 7.51 14.53
C LYS A 44 -11.92 7.28 14.71
N THR A 45 -12.71 7.63 13.70
CA THR A 45 -14.16 7.43 13.66
C THR A 45 -14.57 6.47 12.56
N LYS A 46 -15.77 5.87 12.71
CA LYS A 46 -16.37 5.00 11.69
C LYS A 46 -16.55 5.71 10.36
N ILE A 47 -16.97 6.98 10.42
CA ILE A 47 -17.24 7.83 9.25
C ILE A 47 -15.95 8.08 8.49
N GLU A 48 -14.88 8.48 9.19
CA GLU A 48 -13.58 8.73 8.56
C GLU A 48 -13.01 7.48 7.87
N ALA A 49 -13.12 6.31 8.53
CA ALA A 49 -12.69 5.05 7.92
C ALA A 49 -13.53 4.66 6.69
N HIS A 50 -14.84 4.94 6.74
CA HIS A 50 -15.76 4.73 5.61
C HIS A 50 -15.45 5.65 4.44
N ASP A 51 -15.24 6.95 4.67
CA ASP A 51 -14.96 7.93 3.62
C ASP A 51 -13.65 7.61 2.90
N LYS A 52 -12.62 7.17 3.64
CA LYS A 52 -11.37 6.67 3.05
C LYS A 52 -11.58 5.44 2.16
N LEU A 53 -12.45 4.52 2.59
CA LEU A 53 -12.79 3.34 1.79
C LEU A 53 -13.56 3.73 0.53
N VAL A 54 -14.55 4.62 0.63
CA VAL A 54 -15.33 5.10 -0.53
C VAL A 54 -14.42 5.80 -1.54
N LYS A 55 -13.51 6.66 -1.05
CA LYS A 55 -12.53 7.33 -1.90
C LYS A 55 -11.65 6.33 -2.65
N ALA A 56 -11.10 5.34 -1.95
CA ALA A 56 -10.30 4.30 -2.57
C ALA A 56 -11.10 3.44 -3.57
N GLN A 57 -12.37 3.14 -3.28
CA GLN A 57 -13.23 2.41 -4.20
C GLN A 57 -13.52 3.22 -5.47
N ASN A 58 -13.70 4.53 -5.35
CA ASN A 58 -13.84 5.43 -6.49
C ASN A 58 -12.55 5.50 -7.31
N GLU A 59 -11.39 5.61 -6.67
CA GLU A 59 -10.08 5.59 -7.37
C GLU A 59 -9.87 4.30 -8.16
N VAL A 60 -10.27 3.15 -7.60
CA VAL A 60 -10.25 1.85 -8.31
C VAL A 60 -11.20 1.85 -9.50
N ARG A 61 -12.41 2.40 -9.37
CA ARG A 61 -13.38 2.48 -10.46
C ARG A 61 -12.93 3.41 -11.59
N THR A 62 -12.32 4.54 -11.25
CA THR A 62 -11.80 5.52 -12.23
C THR A 62 -10.49 5.06 -12.88
N GLY A 63 -9.85 3.99 -12.38
CA GLY A 63 -8.57 3.51 -12.88
C GLY A 63 -7.37 4.37 -12.48
N SER A 64 -7.57 5.36 -11.60
CA SER A 64 -6.51 6.22 -11.03
C SER A 64 -5.96 5.68 -9.71
N PHE A 65 -6.23 4.41 -9.38
CA PHE A 65 -5.73 3.81 -8.16
C PHE A 65 -4.21 3.66 -8.22
N VAL A 66 -3.52 4.65 -7.65
CA VAL A 66 -2.09 4.58 -7.45
C VAL A 66 -1.87 3.61 -6.30
N VAL A 67 -1.38 2.40 -6.63
CA VAL A 67 -0.88 1.48 -5.61
C VAL A 67 0.15 2.24 -4.80
N PRO A 68 -0.05 2.45 -3.49
CA PRO A 68 0.92 3.15 -2.68
C PRO A 68 2.21 2.34 -2.69
N GLN A 69 3.17 2.77 -3.51
CA GLN A 69 4.50 2.19 -3.53
C GLN A 69 5.15 2.54 -2.21
N LYS A 70 5.47 1.50 -1.45
CA LYS A 70 6.38 1.64 -0.31
C LYS A 70 7.76 1.77 -0.92
N ASP A 71 8.18 3.00 -1.18
CA ASP A 71 9.57 3.24 -1.56
C ASP A 71 10.44 2.80 -0.38
N HIS A 72 11.11 1.67 -0.56
CA HIS A 72 12.01 1.15 0.45
C HIS A 72 13.14 2.16 0.64
N PHE A 73 13.56 2.36 1.90
CA PHE A 73 14.69 3.25 2.23
C PHE A 73 15.94 2.95 1.38
N GLY A 74 16.15 1.68 1.01
CA GLY A 74 17.21 1.28 0.07
C GLY A 74 17.08 1.93 -1.31
N THR A 75 15.90 1.87 -1.94
CA THR A 75 15.64 2.51 -3.24
C THR A 75 15.86 4.02 -3.15
N TRP A 76 15.36 4.65 -2.09
CA TRP A 76 15.58 6.08 -1.84
C TRP A 76 17.07 6.41 -1.68
N LEU A 77 17.81 5.61 -0.90
CA LEU A 77 19.24 5.79 -0.67
C LEU A 77 20.05 5.62 -1.96
N THR A 78 19.68 4.65 -2.80
CA THR A 78 20.29 4.46 -4.12
C THR A 78 20.08 5.70 -4.99
N ILE A 79 18.84 6.21 -5.10
CA ILE A 79 18.56 7.44 -5.85
C ILE A 79 19.39 8.61 -5.32
N TRP A 80 19.48 8.76 -4.00
CA TRP A 80 20.25 9.84 -3.38
C TRP A 80 21.75 9.73 -3.67
N LEU A 81 22.33 8.55 -3.54
CA LEU A 81 23.74 8.29 -3.85
C LEU A 81 24.03 8.57 -5.34
N THR A 82 23.16 8.08 -6.24
CA THR A 82 23.34 8.20 -7.69
C THR A 82 23.11 9.62 -8.19
N GLN A 83 22.14 10.36 -7.66
CA GLN A 83 21.80 11.70 -8.15
C GLN A 83 22.60 12.81 -7.47
N TYR A 84 22.87 12.71 -6.16
CA TYR A 84 23.45 13.82 -5.39
C TYR A 84 24.91 13.60 -4.98
N LYS A 85 25.37 12.35 -4.83
CA LYS A 85 26.72 12.06 -4.33
C LYS A 85 27.69 11.51 -5.39
N LYS A 86 27.24 11.24 -6.62
CA LYS A 86 28.04 10.64 -7.70
C LYS A 86 29.43 11.29 -7.89
N THR A 87 29.54 12.61 -7.75
CA THR A 87 30.81 13.35 -7.91
C THR A 87 31.78 13.23 -6.72
N LYS A 88 31.27 12.94 -5.51
CA LYS A 88 32.07 12.90 -4.27
C LYS A 88 32.42 11.48 -3.80
N LEU A 89 31.86 10.45 -4.44
CA LEU A 89 32.19 9.08 -4.11
C LEU A 89 33.53 8.73 -4.77
N ARG A 90 34.54 8.44 -3.95
CA ARG A 90 35.78 7.85 -4.43
C ARG A 90 35.42 6.53 -5.11
N ALA A 91 35.87 6.34 -6.35
CA ALA A 91 35.85 5.03 -6.97
C ALA A 91 36.68 4.10 -6.09
N VAL A 92 36.02 3.17 -5.40
CA VAL A 92 36.72 2.03 -4.83
C VAL A 92 37.11 1.19 -6.03
N PHE A 93 38.35 1.34 -6.47
CA PHE A 93 38.98 0.41 -7.39
C PHE A 93 39.06 -0.91 -6.63
N ILE A 94 38.08 -1.78 -6.80
CA ILE A 94 38.18 -3.17 -6.37
C ILE A 94 38.96 -3.85 -7.48
N PRO A 95 40.27 -4.14 -7.31
CA PRO A 95 40.97 -4.93 -8.30
C PRO A 95 40.26 -6.28 -8.34
N CYS A 96 39.72 -6.60 -9.51
CA CYS A 96 39.24 -7.93 -9.84
C CYS A 96 40.44 -8.87 -9.78
N GLY A 97 40.62 -9.58 -8.66
CA GLY A 97 41.66 -10.60 -8.53
C GLY A 97 42.17 -10.79 -7.12
N THR A 98 41.51 -11.66 -6.36
CA THR A 98 42.22 -12.54 -5.43
C THR A 98 41.55 -13.91 -5.49
N LEU A 99 42.34 -14.88 -5.97
CA LEU A 99 42.15 -16.33 -6.19
C LEU A 99 40.87 -16.99 -5.67
#